data_AF-A0A8X6G332-F1
#
_entry.id   AF-A0A8X6G332-F1
#
_cell.length_a   1.000
_cell.length_b   1.000
_cell.length_c   1.000
_cell.angle_alpha   90.00
_cell.angle_beta   90.00
_cell.angle_gamma   90.00
#
_symmetry.space_group_name_H-M   'P 1'
#
loop_
_entity.id
_entity.type
_entity.pdbx_description
1 polymer ?
#
loop_
_entity_poly.entity_id
_entity_poly.type
_entity_poly.pdbx_seq_one_letter_code
_entity_poly.pdbx_strand_id
1 'polypeptide(L)'
;MFVDIYYACAIVLMMALVSFIKWYLTRNDDYWTKRGIPSTPRESYLTFIYKLSTQDMREFLANLTKGRGRVFGSFEGSSPSVVVAEPDLLRDILVKDFHIFPFRNEMKTGDAIADKMVSGVNGEDWKRIRTIITPAFTSKRMRQISSIMNDCSQTLLEVCEKYSNKGEPVDMKGMFGAFTMDVIASSAFGTKVDSHNDPQNEFVKRARAAFLKFTPFVIMVS
;
A
#
# COMPACT_ATOMS: atom_id res chain seq x y z
N MET A 1 41.37 -0.99 33.44
CA MET A 1 41.68 0.41 33.11
C MET A 1 41.33 0.77 31.66
N PHE A 2 42.01 0.24 30.64
CA PHE A 2 41.68 0.56 29.22
C PHE A 2 40.28 0.08 28.79
N VAL A 3 39.84 -1.07 29.30
CA VAL A 3 38.51 -1.63 29.05
C VAL A 3 37.41 -0.76 29.68
N ASP A 4 37.63 -0.24 30.88
CA ASP A 4 36.67 0.63 31.59
C ASP A 4 36.50 1.99 30.89
N ILE A 5 37.59 2.54 30.36
CA ILE A 5 37.59 3.78 29.56
C ILE A 5 36.82 3.57 28.24
N TYR A 6 37.00 2.41 27.58
CA TYR A 6 36.27 2.08 26.36
C TYR A 6 34.76 1.99 26.62
N TYR A 7 34.34 1.31 27.69
CA TYR A 7 32.92 1.23 28.07
C TYR A 7 32.33 2.59 28.44
N ALA A 8 33.06 3.44 29.16
CA ALA A 8 32.61 4.80 29.49
C ALA A 8 32.41 5.65 28.23
N CYS A 9 33.36 5.63 27.28
CA CYS A 9 33.24 6.32 26.00
C CYS A 9 32.06 5.80 25.17
N ALA A 10 31.86 4.48 25.12
CA ALA A 10 30.74 3.87 24.41
C ALA A 10 29.37 4.31 24.99
N ILE A 11 29.25 4.39 26.32
CA ILE A 11 28.02 4.86 26.99
C ILE A 11 27.76 6.34 26.70
N VAL A 12 28.78 7.20 26.75
CA VAL A 12 28.63 8.62 26.42
C VAL A 12 28.20 8.82 24.96
N LEU A 13 28.83 8.10 24.02
CA LEU A 13 28.43 8.13 22.61
C LEU A 13 26.99 7.62 22.41
N MET A 14 26.59 6.57 23.12
CA MET A 14 25.21 6.07 23.07
C MET A 14 24.21 7.11 23.61
N MET A 15 24.50 7.76 24.74
CA MET A 15 23.63 8.80 25.30
C MET A 15 23.52 10.03 24.38
N ALA A 16 24.64 10.45 23.78
CA ALA A 16 24.65 11.53 22.79
C ALA A 16 23.82 11.17 21.56
N LEU A 17 23.95 9.94 21.06
CA LEU A 17 23.17 9.42 19.94
C LEU A 17 21.67 9.39 20.25
N VAL A 18 21.27 8.87 21.41
CA VAL A 18 19.86 8.84 21.84
C VAL A 18 19.29 10.25 21.98
N SER A 19 20.06 11.17 22.53
CA SER A 19 19.64 12.58 22.69
C SER A 19 19.49 13.27 21.33
N PHE A 20 20.43 13.04 20.41
CA PHE A 20 20.36 13.53 19.04
C PHE A 20 19.16 12.96 18.28
N ILE A 21 18.91 11.65 18.40
CA ILE A 21 17.74 11.00 17.78
C ILE A 21 16.45 11.59 18.35
N LYS A 22 16.33 11.74 19.67
CA LYS A 22 15.15 12.36 20.29
C LYS A 22 14.93 13.78 19.78
N TRP A 23 15.97 14.62 19.77
CA TRP A 23 15.88 15.98 19.24
C TRP A 23 15.48 16.00 17.76
N TYR A 24 16.10 15.17 16.92
CA TYR A 24 15.80 15.07 15.50
C TYR A 24 14.33 14.66 15.26
N LEU A 25 13.83 13.71 16.05
CA LEU A 25 12.44 13.27 15.98
C LEU A 25 11.49 14.36 16.49
N THR A 26 11.74 15.03 17.61
CA THR A 26 10.78 15.98 18.20
C THR A 26 10.90 17.41 17.67
N ARG A 27 11.90 17.72 16.84
CA ARG A 27 12.17 19.07 16.30
C ARG A 27 10.95 19.72 15.62
N ASN A 28 10.06 18.93 15.03
CA ASN A 28 8.91 19.40 14.26
C ASN A 28 7.56 19.22 14.97
N ASP A 29 7.53 18.84 16.26
CA ASP A 29 6.27 18.52 16.94
C ASP A 29 5.34 19.74 17.10
N ASP A 30 5.90 20.94 17.10
CA ASP A 30 5.14 22.20 17.17
C ASP A 30 4.69 22.75 15.79
N TYR A 31 4.98 22.03 14.71
CA TYR A 31 4.73 22.50 13.33
C TYR A 31 3.27 22.91 13.08
N TRP A 32 2.33 22.07 13.53
CA TRP A 32 0.89 22.29 13.35
C TRP A 32 0.32 23.27 14.37
N THR A 33 0.78 23.19 15.62
CA THR A 33 0.42 24.13 16.69
C THR A 33 0.75 25.57 16.30
N LYS A 34 1.93 25.80 15.72
CA LYS A 34 2.35 27.12 15.20
C LYS A 34 1.47 27.66 14.07
N ARG A 35 0.77 26.77 13.35
CA ARG A 35 -0.11 27.11 12.21
C ARG A 35 -1.58 27.17 12.58
N GLY A 36 -1.92 26.96 13.86
CA GLY A 36 -3.31 26.95 14.33
C GLY A 36 -4.14 25.79 13.79
N ILE A 37 -3.51 24.72 13.30
CA ILE A 37 -4.20 23.54 12.78
C ILE A 37 -4.33 22.53 13.92
N PRO A 38 -5.55 22.02 14.22
CA PRO A 38 -5.73 20.94 15.18
C PRO A 38 -4.85 19.75 14.80
N SER A 39 -3.99 19.30 15.71
CA SER A 39 -3.09 18.17 15.47
C SER A 39 -2.96 17.29 16.69
N THR A 40 -2.65 16.02 16.47
CA THR A 40 -2.31 15.10 17.56
C THR A 40 -0.86 15.26 17.99
N PRO A 41 -0.56 15.10 19.29
CA PRO A 41 0.80 14.82 19.72
C PRO A 41 1.33 13.62 18.93
N ARG A 42 2.55 13.76 18.41
CA ARG A 42 3.19 12.69 17.65
C ARG A 42 3.40 11.49 18.56
N GLU A 43 2.92 10.32 18.12
CA GLU A 43 3.22 9.07 18.83
C GLU A 43 4.71 8.74 18.67
N SER A 44 5.29 8.06 19.66
CA SER A 44 6.65 7.54 19.51
C SER A 44 6.71 6.66 18.25
N TYR A 45 7.79 6.80 17.49
CA TYR A 45 8.00 6.03 16.25
C TYR A 45 7.85 4.51 16.47
N LEU A 46 8.30 4.01 17.63
CA LEU A 46 8.14 2.62 18.02
C LEU A 46 6.68 2.23 18.25
N THR A 47 5.89 3.12 18.87
CA THR A 47 4.45 2.91 19.09
C THR A 47 3.70 2.90 17.77
N PHE A 48 4.07 3.78 16.83
CA PHE A 48 3.50 3.81 15.49
C PHE A 48 3.76 2.49 14.74
N ILE A 49 5.02 2.02 14.70
CA ILE A 49 5.37 0.74 14.07
C ILE A 49 4.64 -0.42 14.77
N TYR A 50 4.62 -0.44 16.09
CA TYR A 50 3.94 -1.49 16.85
C TYR A 50 2.46 -1.57 16.49
N LYS A 51 1.76 -0.44 16.48
CA LYS A 51 0.34 -0.37 16.10
C LYS A 51 0.15 -0.79 14.65
N LEU A 52 1.02 -0.36 13.74
CA LEU A 52 0.90 -0.70 12.32
C LEU A 52 1.16 -2.19 12.04
N SER A 53 1.94 -2.86 12.88
CA SER A 53 2.22 -4.31 12.80
C SER A 53 1.14 -5.17 13.48
N THR A 54 0.46 -4.63 14.50
CA THR A 54 -0.44 -5.42 15.36
C THR A 54 -1.92 -5.09 15.21
N GLN A 55 -2.25 -3.86 14.81
CA GLN A 55 -3.63 -3.43 14.60
C GLN A 55 -4.06 -3.63 13.16
N ASP A 56 -5.34 -3.96 12.99
CA ASP A 56 -5.96 -3.95 11.69
C ASP A 56 -5.95 -2.51 11.11
N MET A 57 -5.64 -2.38 9.82
CA MET A 57 -5.55 -1.07 9.15
C MET A 57 -6.84 -0.26 9.25
N ARG A 58 -8.01 -0.92 9.24
CA ARG A 58 -9.30 -0.24 9.39
C ARG A 58 -9.44 0.33 10.80
N GLU A 59 -9.09 -0.45 11.82
CA GLU A 59 -9.12 0.00 13.20
C GLU A 59 -8.13 1.13 13.43
N PHE A 60 -6.93 1.03 12.87
CA PHE A 60 -5.93 2.08 12.91
C PHE A 60 -6.45 3.39 12.30
N LEU A 61 -6.99 3.36 11.08
CA LEU A 61 -7.57 4.53 10.41
C LEU A 61 -8.80 5.10 11.14
N ALA A 62 -9.67 4.25 11.67
CA ALA A 62 -10.81 4.68 12.48
C ALA A 62 -10.33 5.36 13.77
N ASN A 63 -9.33 4.78 14.43
CA ASN A 63 -8.73 5.32 15.63
C ASN A 63 -7.96 6.61 15.39
N LEU A 64 -7.45 6.85 14.17
CA LEU A 64 -6.81 8.11 13.77
C LEU A 64 -7.83 9.24 13.57
N THR A 65 -9.05 8.95 13.12
CA THR A 65 -10.07 9.98 12.86
C THR A 65 -11.00 10.25 14.05
N LYS A 66 -11.13 9.28 14.96
CA LYS A 66 -12.03 9.37 16.12
C LYS A 66 -11.76 10.57 17.02
N GLY A 67 -12.71 11.50 17.09
CA GLY A 67 -12.66 12.66 17.99
C GLY A 67 -11.74 13.80 17.53
N ARG A 68 -11.21 13.75 16.30
CA ARG A 68 -10.20 14.72 15.80
C ARG A 68 -10.71 15.66 14.72
N GLY A 69 -12.02 15.62 14.45
CA GLY A 69 -12.63 16.34 13.35
C GLY A 69 -12.33 15.71 11.98
N ARG A 70 -12.72 16.40 10.92
CA ARG A 70 -12.57 15.91 9.54
C ARG A 70 -11.30 16.40 8.85
N VAL A 71 -10.60 17.37 9.44
CA VAL A 71 -9.32 17.88 8.93
C VAL A 71 -8.41 18.11 10.13
N PHE A 72 -7.25 17.46 10.14
CA PHE A 72 -6.27 17.61 11.22
C PHE A 72 -4.84 17.34 10.74
N GLY A 73 -3.89 17.97 11.42
CA GLY A 73 -2.46 17.73 11.24
C GLY A 73 -2.02 16.43 11.89
N SER A 74 -1.20 15.67 11.17
CA SER A 74 -0.56 14.44 11.59
C SER A 74 0.93 14.46 11.22
N PHE A 75 1.63 13.38 11.53
CA PHE A 75 3.01 13.19 11.14
C PHE A 75 3.21 11.78 10.59
N GLU A 76 3.81 11.69 9.41
CA GLU A 76 4.36 10.46 8.87
C GLU A 76 5.86 10.44 9.20
N GLY A 77 6.22 9.72 10.26
CA GLY A 77 7.58 9.79 10.82
C GLY A 77 7.88 11.21 11.33
N SER A 78 8.84 11.89 10.71
CA SER A 78 9.20 13.28 11.02
C SER A 78 8.57 14.34 10.11
N SER A 79 7.92 13.89 9.02
CA SER A 79 7.33 14.75 8.01
C SER A 79 5.90 15.16 8.41
N PRO A 80 5.57 16.46 8.41
CA PRO A 80 4.20 16.90 8.66
C PRO A 80 3.29 16.43 7.52
N SER A 81 2.17 15.81 7.86
CA SER A 81 1.13 15.37 6.93
C SER A 81 -0.24 15.88 7.37
N VAL A 82 -1.16 16.10 6.44
CA VAL A 82 -2.53 16.51 6.76
C VAL A 82 -3.49 15.39 6.40
N VAL A 83 -4.36 15.04 7.34
CA VAL A 83 -5.43 14.08 7.11
C VAL A 83 -6.69 14.86 6.75
N VAL A 84 -7.24 14.57 5.57
CA VAL A 84 -8.44 15.22 5.03
C VAL A 84 -9.53 14.16 4.85
N ALA A 85 -10.63 14.32 5.57
CA ALA A 85 -11.82 13.48 5.52
C ALA A 85 -13.09 14.28 5.16
N GLU A 86 -12.94 15.54 4.74
CA GLU A 86 -14.04 16.37 4.25
C GLU A 86 -14.23 16.17 2.73
N PRO A 87 -15.40 15.70 2.25
CA PRO A 87 -15.62 15.38 0.84
C PRO A 87 -15.37 16.54 -0.13
N ASP A 88 -15.75 17.77 0.24
CA ASP A 88 -15.56 18.92 -0.63
C ASP A 88 -14.07 19.25 -0.82
N LEU A 89 -13.29 19.19 0.25
CA LEU A 89 -11.83 19.36 0.18
C LEU A 89 -11.17 18.21 -0.58
N LEU A 90 -11.64 16.97 -0.40
CA LEU A 90 -11.13 15.84 -1.18
C LEU A 90 -11.41 16.00 -2.68
N ARG A 91 -12.59 16.53 -3.05
CA ARG A 91 -12.91 16.86 -4.44
C ARG A 91 -11.98 17.95 -4.98
N ASP A 92 -11.70 18.97 -4.19
CA ASP A 92 -10.80 20.05 -4.58
C ASP A 92 -9.39 19.48 -4.81
N ILE A 93 -8.84 18.74 -3.86
CA ILE A 93 -7.48 18.15 -3.92
C ILE A 93 -7.34 17.11 -5.05
N LEU A 94 -8.28 16.16 -5.14
CA LEU A 94 -8.15 14.99 -6.03
C LEU A 94 -8.67 15.25 -7.45
N VAL A 95 -9.46 16.30 -7.66
CA VAL A 95 -10.10 16.57 -8.96
C VAL A 95 -9.83 17.99 -9.45
N LYS A 96 -10.28 19.03 -8.75
CA LYS A 96 -10.21 20.42 -9.28
C LYS A 96 -8.75 20.89 -9.37
N ASP A 97 -8.01 20.71 -8.30
CA ASP A 97 -6.66 21.20 -8.10
C ASP A 97 -5.61 20.08 -8.15
N PHE A 98 -5.94 18.96 -8.82
CA PHE A 98 -5.02 17.83 -8.95
C PHE A 98 -3.66 18.22 -9.56
N HIS A 99 -3.62 19.25 -10.40
CA HIS A 99 -2.39 19.79 -10.98
C HIS A 99 -1.42 20.40 -9.95
N ILE A 100 -1.93 20.79 -8.77
CA ILE A 100 -1.14 21.24 -7.61
C ILE A 100 -0.65 20.05 -6.78
N PHE A 101 -1.39 18.94 -6.78
CA PHE A 101 -1.09 17.71 -6.05
C PHE A 101 -0.75 16.50 -6.96
N PRO A 102 0.17 16.63 -7.94
CA PRO A 102 0.44 15.54 -8.89
C PRO A 102 1.37 14.46 -8.32
N PHE A 103 1.98 14.70 -7.16
CA PHE A 103 2.96 13.82 -6.53
C PHE A 103 2.30 12.97 -5.44
N ARG A 104 2.43 11.65 -5.58
CA ARG A 104 2.21 10.69 -4.49
C ARG A 104 3.54 10.44 -3.77
N ASN A 105 3.46 9.94 -2.53
CA ASN A 105 4.63 9.47 -1.80
C ASN A 105 5.39 8.45 -2.67
N GLU A 106 6.66 8.73 -2.95
CA GLU A 106 7.53 7.82 -3.68
C GLU A 106 7.86 6.63 -2.79
N MET A 107 7.54 5.43 -3.25
CA MET A 107 7.85 4.18 -2.57
C MET A 107 8.82 3.41 -3.46
N LYS A 108 10.10 3.44 -3.11
CA LYS A 108 11.15 2.74 -3.86
C LYS A 108 11.24 1.28 -3.43
N THR A 109 10.70 0.38 -4.22
CA THR A 109 10.79 -1.06 -3.94
C THR A 109 12.21 -1.60 -4.14
N GLY A 110 13.12 -0.82 -4.71
CA GLY A 110 14.49 -1.23 -5.04
C GLY A 110 14.58 -2.05 -6.34
N ASP A 111 13.47 -2.18 -7.06
CA ASP A 111 13.40 -2.84 -8.36
C ASP A 111 13.12 -1.79 -9.43
N ALA A 112 14.04 -1.67 -10.39
CA ALA A 112 14.00 -0.61 -11.39
C ALA A 112 12.77 -0.66 -12.31
N ILE A 113 12.10 -1.81 -12.42
CA ILE A 113 10.88 -1.98 -13.22
C ILE A 113 9.66 -1.63 -12.36
N ALA A 114 9.59 -2.15 -11.14
CA ALA A 114 8.49 -1.87 -10.22
C ALA A 114 8.39 -0.36 -9.88
N ASP A 115 9.53 0.30 -9.67
CA ASP A 115 9.61 1.73 -9.39
C ASP A 115 9.14 2.59 -10.59
N LYS A 116 9.18 2.04 -11.80
CA LYS A 116 8.72 2.70 -13.03
C LYS A 116 7.27 2.36 -13.41
N MET A 117 6.55 1.60 -12.59
CA MET A 117 5.13 1.34 -12.81
C MET A 117 4.30 2.61 -12.65
N VAL A 118 3.11 2.64 -13.26
CA VAL A 118 2.18 3.78 -13.20
C VAL A 118 1.81 4.20 -11.77
N SER A 119 1.90 3.29 -10.80
CA SER A 119 1.69 3.57 -9.38
C SER A 119 2.90 4.22 -8.70
N GLY A 120 4.12 3.93 -9.17
CA GLY A 120 5.39 4.37 -8.57
C GLY A 120 5.93 5.69 -9.12
N VAL A 121 5.57 6.07 -10.35
CA VAL A 121 6.01 7.34 -10.96
C VAL A 121 5.05 8.50 -10.67
N ASN A 122 5.57 9.73 -10.78
CA ASN A 122 4.86 10.99 -10.58
C ASN A 122 5.02 11.94 -11.80
N GLY A 123 4.28 13.05 -11.80
CA GLY A 123 4.46 14.14 -12.78
C GLY A 123 4.24 13.72 -14.24
N GLU A 124 5.12 14.18 -15.13
CA GLU A 124 5.01 13.94 -16.58
C GLU A 124 5.19 12.46 -16.96
N ASP A 125 6.06 11.71 -16.25
CA ASP A 125 6.21 10.28 -16.49
C ASP A 125 4.94 9.51 -16.16
N TRP A 126 4.29 9.86 -15.04
CA TRP A 126 2.99 9.31 -14.69
C TRP A 126 1.94 9.63 -15.76
N LYS A 127 1.87 10.89 -16.21
CA LYS A 127 0.93 11.34 -17.22
C LYS A 127 1.15 10.59 -18.55
N ARG A 128 2.41 10.42 -18.96
CA ARG A 128 2.80 9.66 -20.15
C ARG A 128 2.36 8.20 -20.06
N ILE A 129 2.73 7.49 -18.99
CA ILE A 129 2.39 6.08 -18.81
C ILE A 129 0.87 5.90 -18.70
N ARG A 130 0.18 6.75 -17.92
CA ARG A 130 -1.28 6.71 -17.80
C ARG A 130 -1.98 6.90 -19.15
N THR A 131 -1.48 7.82 -19.98
CA THR A 131 -2.03 8.04 -21.33
C THR A 131 -1.91 6.80 -22.22
N ILE A 132 -0.79 6.07 -22.10
CA ILE A 132 -0.57 4.82 -22.85
C ILE A 132 -1.50 3.69 -22.38
N ILE A 133 -1.73 3.58 -21.07
CA ILE A 133 -2.50 2.46 -20.48
C ILE A 133 -4.02 2.69 -20.57
N THR A 134 -4.49 3.94 -20.50
CA THR A 134 -5.92 4.29 -20.44
C THR A 134 -6.77 3.67 -21.57
N PRO A 135 -6.33 3.58 -22.84
CA PRO A 135 -7.10 2.94 -23.92
C PRO A 135 -7.45 1.46 -23.67
N ALA A 136 -6.66 0.75 -22.86
CA ALA A 136 -6.93 -0.65 -22.49
C ALA A 136 -8.18 -0.80 -21.60
N PHE A 137 -8.62 0.28 -20.94
CA PHE A 137 -9.73 0.28 -19.99
C PHE A 137 -11.00 0.98 -20.52
N THR A 138 -11.11 1.16 -21.84
CA THR A 138 -12.33 1.70 -22.46
C THR A 138 -13.51 0.75 -22.29
N SER A 139 -14.75 1.27 -22.34
CA SER A 139 -15.96 0.45 -22.22
C SER A 139 -16.02 -0.72 -23.22
N LYS A 140 -15.49 -0.52 -24.44
CA LYS A 140 -15.38 -1.60 -25.44
C LYS A 140 -14.45 -2.72 -24.97
N ARG A 141 -13.28 -2.39 -24.43
CA ARG A 141 -12.32 -3.37 -23.90
C ARG A 141 -12.88 -4.05 -22.65
N MET A 142 -13.52 -3.31 -21.76
CA MET A 142 -14.16 -3.88 -20.57
C MET A 142 -15.26 -4.89 -20.91
N ARG A 143 -16.03 -4.68 -21.99
CA ARG A 143 -16.98 -5.70 -22.49
C ARG A 143 -16.29 -6.97 -22.97
N GLN A 144 -15.12 -6.86 -23.61
CA GLN A 144 -14.32 -8.03 -24.01
C GLN A 144 -13.81 -8.79 -22.77
N ILE A 145 -13.29 -8.07 -21.77
CA ILE A 145 -12.84 -8.66 -20.51
C ILE A 145 -14.01 -9.34 -19.79
N SER A 146 -15.22 -8.78 -19.81
CA SER A 146 -16.40 -9.41 -19.23
C SER A 146 -16.72 -10.78 -19.85
N SER A 147 -16.49 -10.97 -21.16
CA SER A 147 -16.65 -12.28 -21.80
C SER A 147 -15.62 -13.28 -21.25
N ILE A 148 -14.37 -12.85 -21.08
CA ILE A 148 -13.30 -13.66 -20.49
C ILE A 148 -13.64 -14.03 -19.04
N MET A 149 -14.17 -13.07 -18.27
CA MET A 149 -14.63 -13.33 -16.90
C MET A 149 -15.72 -14.39 -16.85
N ASN A 150 -16.67 -14.39 -17.79
CA ASN A 150 -17.70 -15.42 -17.88
C ASN A 150 -17.09 -16.80 -18.16
N ASP A 151 -16.13 -16.88 -19.09
CA ASP A 151 -15.44 -18.14 -19.40
C ASP A 151 -14.70 -18.69 -18.16
N CYS A 152 -13.93 -17.84 -17.47
CA CYS A 152 -13.25 -18.23 -16.22
C CYS A 152 -14.23 -18.58 -15.09
N SER A 153 -15.42 -17.99 -15.09
CA SER A 153 -16.43 -18.25 -14.05
C SER A 153 -17.01 -19.66 -14.16
N GLN A 154 -17.00 -20.25 -15.37
CA GLN A 154 -17.43 -21.64 -15.55
C GLN A 154 -16.54 -22.60 -14.75
N THR A 155 -15.22 -22.42 -14.82
CA THR A 155 -14.26 -23.21 -14.02
C THR A 155 -14.46 -22.98 -12.52
N LEU A 156 -14.73 -21.73 -12.11
CA LEU A 156 -15.03 -21.42 -10.72
C LEU A 156 -16.29 -22.16 -10.23
N LEU A 157 -17.36 -22.20 -11.03
CA LEU A 157 -18.60 -22.90 -10.69
C LEU A 157 -18.37 -24.40 -10.52
N GLU A 158 -17.59 -25.03 -11.41
CA GLU A 158 -17.22 -26.45 -11.29
C GLU A 158 -16.44 -26.73 -10.00
N VAL A 159 -15.54 -25.82 -9.61
CA VAL A 159 -14.80 -25.92 -8.34
C VAL A 159 -15.75 -25.78 -7.16
N CYS A 160 -16.67 -24.81 -7.18
CA CYS A 160 -17.67 -24.63 -6.14
C CYS A 160 -18.56 -25.88 -5.98
N GLU A 161 -18.99 -26.50 -7.08
CA GLU A 161 -19.80 -27.72 -7.06
C GLU A 161 -19.02 -28.89 -6.42
N LYS A 162 -17.73 -29.05 -6.76
CA LYS A 162 -16.87 -30.07 -6.13
C LYS A 162 -16.77 -29.89 -4.61
N TYR A 163 -16.60 -28.66 -4.12
CA TYR A 163 -16.56 -28.38 -2.69
C TYR A 163 -17.92 -28.60 -2.01
N SER A 164 -18.99 -28.15 -2.65
CA SER A 164 -20.37 -28.32 -2.16
C SER A 164 -20.71 -29.80 -1.99
N ASN A 165 -20.38 -30.63 -2.98
CA ASN A 165 -20.64 -32.07 -2.94
C ASN A 165 -19.85 -32.81 -1.85
N LYS A 166 -18.68 -32.29 -1.47
CA LYS A 166 -17.85 -32.85 -0.38
C LYS A 166 -18.24 -32.35 1.00
N GLY A 167 -19.00 -31.24 1.09
CA GLY A 167 -19.31 -30.59 2.37
C GLY A 167 -18.08 -30.02 3.09
N GLU A 168 -17.01 -29.71 2.35
CA GLU A 168 -15.74 -29.23 2.90
C GLU A 168 -15.74 -27.70 3.03
N PRO A 169 -15.06 -27.14 4.05
CA PRO A 169 -14.79 -25.71 4.11
C PRO A 169 -13.99 -25.22 2.88
N VAL A 170 -14.36 -24.05 2.36
CA VAL A 170 -13.74 -23.47 1.16
C VAL A 170 -12.84 -22.30 1.56
N ASP A 171 -11.58 -22.33 1.12
CA ASP A 171 -10.72 -21.14 1.16
C ASP A 171 -11.13 -20.15 0.06
N MET A 172 -11.97 -19.19 0.44
CA MET A 172 -12.47 -18.15 -0.46
C MET A 172 -11.34 -17.30 -1.06
N LYS A 173 -10.26 -17.04 -0.30
CA LYS A 173 -9.14 -16.22 -0.78
C LYS A 173 -8.35 -16.96 -1.86
N GLY A 174 -8.05 -18.24 -1.64
CA GLY A 174 -7.40 -19.09 -2.63
C GLY A 174 -8.25 -19.25 -3.89
N MET A 175 -9.55 -19.53 -3.71
CA MET A 175 -10.48 -19.76 -4.81
C MET A 175 -10.68 -18.51 -5.69
N PHE A 176 -11.07 -17.37 -5.11
CA PHE A 176 -11.23 -16.14 -5.90
C PHE A 176 -9.89 -15.58 -6.39
N GLY A 177 -8.80 -15.86 -5.68
CA GLY A 177 -7.45 -15.53 -6.13
C GLY A 177 -7.05 -16.28 -7.41
N ALA A 178 -7.36 -17.57 -7.51
CA ALA A 178 -7.16 -18.36 -8.72
C ALA A 178 -8.04 -17.85 -9.88
N PHE A 179 -9.32 -17.60 -9.64
CA PHE A 179 -10.22 -17.00 -10.63
C PHE A 179 -9.68 -15.66 -11.16
N THR A 180 -9.26 -14.77 -10.26
CA THR A 180 -8.71 -13.46 -10.64
C THR A 180 -7.42 -13.62 -11.45
N MET A 181 -6.57 -14.60 -11.10
CA MET A 181 -5.35 -14.90 -11.84
C MET A 181 -5.66 -15.32 -13.28
N ASP A 182 -6.63 -16.23 -13.47
CA ASP A 182 -7.00 -16.74 -14.80
C ASP A 182 -7.62 -15.63 -15.67
N VAL A 183 -8.42 -14.75 -15.07
CA VAL A 183 -8.97 -13.56 -15.75
C VAL A 183 -7.85 -12.63 -16.19
N ILE A 184 -6.86 -12.33 -15.34
CA ILE A 184 -5.72 -11.46 -15.68
C ILE A 184 -4.83 -12.12 -16.75
N ALA A 185 -4.49 -13.40 -16.60
CA ALA A 185 -3.69 -14.15 -17.56
C ALA A 185 -4.32 -14.14 -18.96
N SER A 186 -5.63 -14.39 -19.02
CA SER A 186 -6.39 -14.44 -20.26
C SER A 186 -6.59 -13.06 -20.88
N SER A 187 -6.93 -12.04 -20.07
CA SER A 187 -7.23 -10.70 -20.58
C SER A 187 -6.00 -9.86 -20.91
N ALA A 188 -4.97 -9.88 -20.07
CA ALA A 188 -3.78 -9.06 -20.26
C ALA A 188 -2.70 -9.74 -21.12
N PHE A 189 -2.58 -11.07 -21.04
CA PHE A 189 -1.53 -11.82 -21.72
C PHE A 189 -2.05 -12.80 -22.79
N GLY A 190 -3.37 -12.87 -23.01
CA GLY A 190 -3.96 -13.79 -23.97
C GLY A 190 -3.70 -15.27 -23.66
N THR A 191 -3.29 -15.58 -22.42
CA THR A 191 -2.85 -16.91 -22.02
C THR A 191 -3.93 -17.55 -21.15
N LYS A 192 -4.47 -18.68 -21.61
CA LYS A 192 -5.37 -19.49 -20.78
C LYS A 192 -4.54 -20.24 -19.74
N VAL A 193 -4.84 -19.99 -18.47
CA VAL A 193 -4.27 -20.68 -17.32
C VAL A 193 -5.44 -21.28 -16.55
N ASP A 194 -5.20 -22.42 -15.91
CA ASP A 194 -6.13 -23.07 -15.01
C ASP A 194 -5.53 -23.06 -13.61
N SER A 195 -5.55 -21.89 -12.97
CA SER A 195 -4.93 -21.69 -11.65
C SER A 195 -5.62 -22.50 -10.55
N HIS A 196 -6.85 -22.96 -10.81
CA HIS A 196 -7.63 -23.78 -9.90
C HIS A 196 -7.13 -25.23 -9.87
N ASN A 197 -6.91 -25.83 -11.04
CA ASN A 197 -6.49 -27.23 -11.13
C ASN A 197 -4.95 -27.40 -11.22
N ASP A 198 -4.22 -26.40 -11.72
CA ASP A 198 -2.75 -26.39 -11.80
C ASP A 198 -2.14 -25.20 -11.03
N PRO A 199 -2.14 -25.25 -9.68
CA PRO A 199 -1.51 -24.21 -8.87
C PRO A 199 0.03 -24.17 -9.01
N GLN A 200 0.62 -25.17 -9.66
CA GLN A 200 2.07 -25.28 -9.87
C GLN A 200 2.52 -24.71 -11.21
N ASN A 201 1.58 -24.21 -12.01
CA ASN A 201 1.87 -23.48 -13.23
C ASN A 201 2.89 -22.36 -13.00
N GLU A 202 3.92 -22.27 -13.85
CA GLU A 202 4.99 -21.28 -13.70
C GLU A 202 4.46 -19.84 -13.70
N PHE A 203 3.46 -19.54 -14.52
CA PHE A 203 2.84 -18.20 -14.54
C PHE A 203 2.24 -17.85 -13.17
N VAL A 204 1.47 -18.78 -12.60
CA VAL A 204 0.79 -18.61 -11.30
C VAL A 204 1.80 -18.44 -10.18
N LYS A 205 2.86 -19.26 -10.16
CA LYS A 205 3.95 -19.17 -9.18
C LYS A 205 4.64 -17.81 -9.22
N ARG A 206 5.05 -17.37 -10.41
CA ARG A 206 5.76 -16.10 -10.60
C ARG A 206 4.88 -14.91 -10.24
N ALA A 207 3.61 -14.95 -10.64
CA ALA A 207 2.65 -13.90 -10.31
C ALA A 207 2.42 -13.82 -8.79
N ARG A 208 2.16 -14.95 -8.11
CA ARG A 208 2.04 -14.98 -6.64
C ARG A 208 3.28 -14.44 -5.94
N ALA A 209 4.47 -14.82 -6.40
CA ALA A 209 5.72 -14.31 -5.84
C ALA A 209 5.87 -12.79 -6.01
N ALA A 210 5.44 -12.23 -7.15
CA ALA A 210 5.47 -10.78 -7.37
C ALA A 210 4.52 -10.03 -6.42
N PHE A 211 3.29 -10.53 -6.21
CA PHE A 211 2.32 -9.89 -5.31
C PHE A 211 2.68 -10.05 -3.83
N LEU A 212 3.32 -11.15 -3.42
CA LEU A 212 3.78 -11.34 -2.02
C LEU A 212 4.95 -10.43 -1.65
N LYS A 213 5.76 -9.99 -2.61
CA LYS A 213 6.81 -8.98 -2.39
C LYS A 213 6.24 -7.58 -2.14
N PHE A 214 5.00 -7.33 -2.54
CA PHE A 214 4.26 -6.09 -2.32
C PHE A 214 3.60 -6.04 -0.92
N THR A 215 4.35 -6.42 0.13
CA THR A 215 3.84 -6.39 1.51
C THR A 215 3.93 -4.98 2.11
N PRO A 216 3.02 -4.60 3.04
CA PRO A 216 3.00 -3.28 3.68
C PRO A 216 4.32 -2.88 4.36
N PHE A 217 5.14 -3.86 4.73
CA PHE A 217 6.42 -3.62 5.38
C PHE A 217 7.49 -3.06 4.43
N VAL A 218 7.50 -3.47 3.17
CA VAL A 218 8.40 -2.91 2.13
C VAL A 218 7.96 -1.50 1.73
N ILE A 219 6.65 -1.27 1.74
CA ILE A 219 5.98 0.01 1.43
C ILE A 219 6.34 1.13 2.42
N MET A 220 6.84 0.80 3.62
CA MET A 220 7.10 1.77 4.69
C MET A 220 8.59 2.11 4.88
N VAL A 221 9.50 1.27 4.38
CA VAL A 221 10.95 1.40 4.55
C VAL A 221 11.62 2.04 3.31
N SER A 222 10.82 2.46 2.34
CA SER A 222 11.27 3.10 1.10
C SER A 222 10.72 4.50 0.93
#